data_AF-A0A838PQ80-F1
#
_entry.id   AF-A0A838PQ80-F1
#
_cell.length_a   1.000
_cell.length_b   1.000
_cell.length_c   1.000
_cell.angle_alpha   90.00
_cell.angle_beta   90.00
_cell.angle_gamma   90.00
#
_symmetry.space_group_name_H-M   'P 1'
#
loop_
_entity.id
_entity.type
_entity.pdbx_description
1 polymer ?
#
loop_
_entity_poly.entity_id
_entity_poly.type
_entity_poly.pdbx_seq_one_letter_code
_entity_poly.pdbx_strand_id
1 'polypeptide(L)'
;MSSADRLAASDPTGPASSPVLPPSATAAAERADAEAERRVSGPAGLAHVSALSFLASRAAPSGAFVLALAGGVALARAGERFGWRRGYGASLAAMIQTVAYLGPARLNGPLTQALTAPVMGALERRGVGALGQFAACFAGRMLHNTVATAFFVFVLLGGLDAYAGTYNETFGDLALLPSGPRAALAFTAVSLVGWAIVATIVQIAVYRRGMRRWPDPAAKDDIDESAESGDLGGRGRFDPRAVALAAAVAFTLLVASTAAPLLAGVGAWLFVAWLLSRPDRRAVPTGVALALLIGGGSLVFSLVGGLGLAVGLQRGARAMLIVLVATWLRAAARSDGIREVARRSLGRLRRIPSVPEAVSILDELGAEARLAPSGRALLAELRSARKRPVAMVDAVLGWVAGESGRFRAGLIPPPARLRVAARDVALVAAAAAPVLTLLLG
;
A
#
# COMPACT_ATOMS: atom_id res chain seq x y z
N MET A 1 -80.87 55.50 -7.13
CA MET A 1 -79.60 55.26 -6.41
C MET A 1 -79.65 53.84 -5.87
N SER A 2 -79.24 52.81 -6.61
CA SER A 2 -77.88 52.36 -6.96
C SER A 2 -77.06 51.79 -5.80
N SER A 3 -76.70 50.51 -5.93
CA SER A 3 -75.51 49.76 -5.44
C SER A 3 -75.99 48.33 -5.10
N ALA A 4 -76.00 47.35 -6.00
CA ALA A 4 -74.87 46.76 -6.74
C ALA A 4 -73.71 46.33 -5.82
N ASP A 5 -73.26 45.08 -6.03
CA ASP A 5 -72.09 44.39 -5.45
C ASP A 5 -72.20 43.72 -4.07
N ARG A 6 -72.53 42.41 -4.08
CA ARG A 6 -71.52 41.35 -3.84
C ARG A 6 -72.10 39.94 -3.95
N LEU A 7 -71.85 39.32 -5.10
CA LEU A 7 -71.73 37.87 -5.31
C LEU A 7 -70.24 37.51 -5.21
N ALA A 8 -69.87 36.60 -4.30
CA ALA A 8 -68.65 35.76 -4.36
C ALA A 8 -68.83 34.63 -3.32
N ALA A 9 -69.27 33.44 -3.74
CA ALA A 9 -68.39 32.32 -4.11
C ALA A 9 -67.54 31.81 -2.93
N SER A 10 -68.08 30.85 -2.18
CA SER A 10 -67.29 29.99 -1.28
C SER A 10 -67.13 28.63 -1.98
N ASP A 11 -65.90 28.36 -2.39
CA ASP A 11 -65.46 27.17 -3.11
C ASP A 11 -64.86 26.18 -2.10
N PRO A 12 -65.43 24.98 -1.87
CA PRO A 12 -64.90 24.01 -0.93
C PRO A 12 -64.12 22.91 -1.68
N THR A 13 -62.94 23.24 -2.21
CA THR A 13 -62.02 22.22 -2.76
C THR A 13 -60.59 22.50 -2.34
N GLY A 14 -60.25 22.14 -1.12
CA GLY A 14 -58.86 21.88 -0.76
C GLY A 14 -58.38 20.60 -1.47
N PRO A 15 -57.21 20.59 -2.12
CA PRO A 15 -56.71 19.39 -2.78
C PRO A 15 -56.45 18.30 -1.73
N ALA A 16 -57.19 17.21 -1.84
CA ALA A 16 -56.97 15.99 -1.08
C ALA A 16 -55.51 15.55 -1.27
N SER A 17 -54.81 15.42 -0.15
CA SER A 17 -53.44 14.93 -0.10
C SER A 17 -53.44 13.48 -0.56
N SER A 18 -53.03 13.22 -1.80
CA SER A 18 -52.91 11.87 -2.33
C SER A 18 -52.03 11.02 -1.40
N PRO A 19 -52.45 9.81 -1.00
CA PRO A 19 -51.64 8.93 -0.18
C PRO A 19 -50.37 8.57 -0.96
N VAL A 20 -49.21 8.78 -0.33
CA VAL A 20 -47.90 8.35 -0.86
C VAL A 20 -47.91 6.82 -0.91
N LEU A 21 -48.17 6.26 -2.09
CA LEU A 21 -48.08 4.83 -2.32
C LEU A 21 -46.64 4.36 -2.05
N PRO A 22 -46.42 3.22 -1.38
CA PRO A 22 -45.10 2.65 -1.22
C PRO A 22 -44.48 2.39 -2.61
N PRO A 23 -43.15 2.56 -2.75
CA PRO A 23 -42.47 2.31 -4.02
C PRO A 23 -42.80 0.90 -4.52
N SER A 24 -43.17 0.79 -5.80
CA SER A 24 -43.49 -0.49 -6.42
C SER A 24 -42.35 -1.49 -6.22
N ALA A 25 -42.67 -2.78 -6.06
CA ALA A 25 -41.67 -3.85 -5.90
C ALA A 25 -40.63 -3.85 -7.04
N THR A 26 -41.02 -3.40 -8.24
CA THR A 26 -40.13 -3.15 -9.38
C THR A 26 -39.12 -2.04 -9.14
N ALA A 27 -39.51 -0.88 -8.60
CA ALA A 27 -38.58 0.19 -8.27
C ALA A 27 -37.63 -0.18 -7.11
N ALA A 28 -38.08 -1.05 -6.19
CA ALA A 28 -37.23 -1.60 -5.14
C ALA A 28 -36.22 -2.62 -5.70
N ALA A 29 -36.65 -3.48 -6.63
CA ALA A 29 -35.78 -4.43 -7.33
C ALA A 29 -34.75 -3.74 -8.22
N GLU A 30 -35.15 -2.74 -9.02
CA GLU A 30 -34.24 -1.94 -9.86
C GLU A 30 -33.22 -1.17 -9.02
N ARG A 31 -33.62 -0.67 -7.84
CA ARG A 31 -32.67 -0.04 -6.91
C ARG A 31 -31.71 -1.05 -6.30
N ALA A 32 -32.19 -2.23 -5.93
CA ALA A 32 -31.35 -3.30 -5.41
C ALA A 32 -30.34 -3.79 -6.46
N ASP A 33 -30.76 -3.92 -7.72
CA ASP A 33 -29.90 -4.28 -8.84
C ASP A 33 -28.88 -3.19 -9.17
N ALA A 34 -29.30 -1.91 -9.21
CA ALA A 34 -28.38 -0.79 -9.41
C ALA A 34 -27.39 -0.63 -8.24
N GLU A 35 -27.79 -0.96 -7.01
CA GLU A 35 -26.92 -0.94 -5.84
C GLU A 35 -25.97 -2.14 -5.83
N ALA A 36 -26.43 -3.32 -6.26
CA ALA A 36 -25.61 -4.49 -6.49
C ALA A 36 -24.55 -4.20 -7.56
N GLU A 37 -24.94 -3.64 -8.70
CA GLU A 37 -24.04 -3.28 -9.81
C GLU A 37 -23.01 -2.19 -9.41
N ARG A 38 -23.39 -1.26 -8.54
CA ARG A 38 -22.45 -0.29 -7.92
C ARG A 38 -21.45 -0.97 -6.97
N ARG A 39 -21.85 -2.01 -6.25
CA ARG A 39 -20.95 -2.83 -5.40
C ARG A 39 -20.02 -3.71 -6.24
N VAL A 40 -20.48 -4.13 -7.42
CA VAL A 40 -19.68 -4.87 -8.42
C VAL A 40 -18.57 -4.01 -9.04
N SER A 41 -18.85 -2.73 -9.32
CA SER A 41 -17.94 -1.84 -10.07
C SER A 41 -17.29 -0.74 -9.22
N GLY A 42 -17.31 -0.90 -7.90
CA GLY A 42 -16.87 0.11 -6.95
C GLY A 42 -15.34 0.27 -6.84
N PRO A 43 -14.87 1.33 -6.16
CA PRO A 43 -13.44 1.58 -5.92
C PRO A 43 -12.76 0.45 -5.12
N ALA A 44 -13.51 -0.41 -4.41
CA ALA A 44 -12.98 -1.56 -3.70
C ALA A 44 -12.46 -2.67 -4.63
N GLY A 45 -13.13 -2.95 -5.75
CA GLY A 45 -12.62 -3.92 -6.73
C GLY A 45 -11.28 -3.48 -7.33
N LEU A 46 -11.13 -2.18 -7.58
CA LEU A 46 -9.88 -1.57 -8.03
C LEU A 46 -8.80 -1.61 -6.94
N ALA A 47 -9.14 -1.27 -5.69
CA ALA A 47 -8.19 -1.37 -4.58
C ALA A 47 -7.74 -2.82 -4.32
N HIS A 48 -8.65 -3.78 -4.43
CA HIS A 48 -8.38 -5.20 -4.26
C HIS A 48 -7.35 -5.69 -5.27
N VAL A 49 -7.62 -5.46 -6.56
CA VAL A 49 -6.73 -5.93 -7.63
C VAL A 49 -5.39 -5.19 -7.59
N SER A 50 -5.36 -3.92 -7.19
CA SER A 50 -4.11 -3.20 -6.95
C SER A 50 -3.30 -3.84 -5.84
N ALA A 51 -3.91 -4.20 -4.72
CA ALA A 51 -3.22 -4.89 -3.62
C ALA A 51 -2.66 -6.26 -4.06
N LEU A 52 -3.44 -7.03 -4.85
CA LEU A 52 -2.98 -8.28 -5.45
C LEU A 52 -1.81 -8.10 -6.40
N SER A 53 -1.88 -7.10 -7.27
CA SER A 53 -0.83 -6.82 -8.24
C SER A 53 0.46 -6.33 -7.56
N PHE A 54 0.32 -5.55 -6.47
CA PHE A 54 1.44 -5.16 -5.63
C PHE A 54 2.04 -6.35 -4.89
N LEU A 55 1.22 -7.25 -4.34
CA LEU A 55 1.66 -8.50 -3.73
C LEU A 55 2.43 -9.36 -4.74
N ALA A 56 1.86 -9.59 -5.92
CA ALA A 56 2.48 -10.35 -7.01
C ALA A 56 3.80 -9.72 -7.47
N SER A 57 3.87 -8.39 -7.54
CA SER A 57 5.10 -7.67 -7.88
C SER A 57 6.26 -7.95 -6.93
N ARG A 58 5.98 -8.35 -5.69
CA ARG A 58 7.02 -8.71 -4.71
C ARG A 58 7.39 -10.19 -4.76
N ALA A 59 6.54 -11.02 -5.32
CA ALA A 59 6.78 -12.45 -5.50
C ALA A 59 7.49 -12.78 -6.82
N ALA A 60 7.48 -11.87 -7.80
CA ALA A 60 8.03 -12.08 -9.14
C ALA A 60 9.25 -11.17 -9.42
N PRO A 61 10.50 -11.65 -9.27
CA PRO A 61 11.71 -10.83 -9.49
C PRO A 61 11.79 -10.20 -10.88
N SER A 62 11.47 -10.95 -11.93
CA SER A 62 11.58 -10.52 -13.34
C SER A 62 10.37 -9.72 -13.85
N GLY A 63 9.25 -9.74 -13.12
CA GLY A 63 7.99 -9.11 -13.52
C GLY A 63 7.51 -7.98 -12.58
N ALA A 64 8.28 -7.67 -11.54
CA ALA A 64 7.89 -6.77 -10.46
C ALA A 64 7.40 -5.41 -10.98
N PHE A 65 8.09 -4.83 -11.95
CA PHE A 65 7.74 -3.52 -12.47
C PHE A 65 6.42 -3.54 -13.24
N VAL A 66 6.22 -4.52 -14.13
CA VAL A 66 4.99 -4.66 -14.94
C VAL A 66 3.77 -4.92 -14.06
N LEU A 67 3.89 -5.82 -13.08
CA LEU A 67 2.81 -6.11 -12.14
C LEU A 67 2.50 -4.89 -11.25
N ALA A 68 3.51 -4.16 -10.78
CA ALA A 68 3.26 -2.94 -10.02
C ALA A 68 2.56 -1.87 -10.88
N LEU A 69 2.95 -1.70 -12.14
CA LEU A 69 2.29 -0.77 -13.06
C LEU A 69 0.83 -1.13 -13.30
N ALA A 70 0.50 -2.41 -13.47
CA ALA A 70 -0.88 -2.84 -13.69
C ALA A 70 -1.78 -2.55 -12.47
N GLY A 71 -1.27 -2.79 -11.25
CA GLY A 71 -1.95 -2.37 -10.03
C GLY A 71 -2.12 -0.84 -9.96
N GLY A 72 -1.12 -0.11 -10.45
CA GLY A 72 -1.19 1.33 -10.66
C GLY A 72 -2.30 1.76 -11.63
N VAL A 73 -2.51 1.04 -12.75
CA VAL A 73 -3.61 1.34 -13.69
C VAL A 73 -4.97 1.22 -13.01
N ALA A 74 -5.19 0.20 -12.17
CA ALA A 74 -6.45 0.10 -11.42
C ALA A 74 -6.67 1.31 -10.48
N LEU A 75 -5.63 1.81 -9.81
CA LEU A 75 -5.73 3.03 -8.98
C LEU A 75 -5.91 4.30 -9.83
N ALA A 76 -5.30 4.36 -11.01
CA ALA A 76 -5.53 5.44 -11.96
C ALA A 76 -6.98 5.42 -12.44
N ARG A 77 -7.53 4.25 -12.77
CA ARG A 77 -8.95 4.08 -13.12
C ARG A 77 -9.88 4.52 -11.99
N ALA A 78 -9.49 4.29 -10.73
CA ALA A 78 -10.24 4.77 -9.57
C ALA A 78 -10.21 6.32 -9.48
N GLY A 79 -9.05 6.94 -9.70
CA GLY A 79 -8.91 8.40 -9.77
C GLY A 79 -9.64 9.04 -10.94
N GLU A 80 -9.68 8.36 -12.08
CA GLU A 80 -10.42 8.77 -13.28
C GLU A 80 -11.94 8.69 -13.01
N ARG A 81 -12.47 7.52 -12.65
CA ARG A 81 -13.92 7.32 -12.50
C ARG A 81 -14.50 8.08 -11.30
N PHE A 82 -13.80 8.08 -10.17
CA PHE A 82 -14.33 8.55 -8.90
C PHE A 82 -13.68 9.83 -8.38
N GLY A 83 -12.70 10.37 -9.11
CA GLY A 83 -11.94 11.56 -8.74
C GLY A 83 -10.80 11.28 -7.76
N TRP A 84 -9.92 12.27 -7.63
CA TRP A 84 -8.70 12.21 -6.80
C TRP A 84 -8.92 11.72 -5.37
N ARG A 85 -9.95 12.23 -4.68
CA ARG A 85 -10.26 11.88 -3.29
C ARG A 85 -10.49 10.39 -3.08
N ARG A 86 -11.35 9.78 -3.91
CA ARG A 86 -11.65 8.34 -3.87
C ARG A 86 -10.53 7.49 -4.46
N GLY A 87 -9.85 7.98 -5.49
CA GLY A 87 -8.65 7.31 -6.02
C GLY A 87 -7.55 7.18 -4.97
N TYR A 88 -7.29 8.24 -4.19
CA TYR A 88 -6.37 8.15 -3.05
C TYR A 88 -6.91 7.30 -1.91
N GLY A 89 -8.23 7.27 -1.71
CA GLY A 89 -8.87 6.32 -0.80
C GLY A 89 -8.57 4.86 -1.17
N ALA A 90 -8.80 4.50 -2.43
CA ALA A 90 -8.52 3.18 -2.99
C ALA A 90 -7.02 2.83 -2.91
N SER A 91 -6.16 3.81 -3.20
CA SER A 91 -4.71 3.67 -3.11
C SER A 91 -4.25 3.37 -1.68
N LEU A 92 -4.74 4.14 -0.71
CA LEU A 92 -4.43 3.95 0.70
C LEU A 92 -4.94 2.59 1.20
N ALA A 93 -6.16 2.21 0.81
CA ALA A 93 -6.73 0.92 1.14
C ALA A 93 -5.92 -0.25 0.56
N ALA A 94 -5.54 -0.16 -0.71
CA ALA A 94 -4.68 -1.16 -1.38
C ALA A 94 -3.30 -1.28 -0.70
N MET A 95 -2.71 -0.17 -0.29
CA MET A 95 -1.42 -0.16 0.42
C MET A 95 -1.54 -0.78 1.81
N ILE A 96 -2.56 -0.42 2.60
CA ILE A 96 -2.81 -1.02 3.92
C ILE A 96 -3.04 -2.52 3.77
N GLN A 97 -3.81 -2.94 2.77
CA GLN A 97 -4.04 -4.34 2.48
C GLN A 97 -2.74 -5.07 2.11
N THR A 98 -1.90 -4.44 1.29
CA THR A 98 -0.58 -4.98 0.92
C THR A 98 0.32 -5.13 2.15
N VAL A 99 0.33 -4.15 3.07
CA VAL A 99 1.04 -4.23 4.36
C VAL A 99 0.47 -5.34 5.24
N ALA A 100 -0.85 -5.46 5.30
CA ALA A 100 -1.53 -6.49 6.08
C ALA A 100 -1.15 -7.89 5.58
N TYR A 101 -0.84 -8.06 4.28
CA TYR A 101 -0.37 -9.34 3.74
C TYR A 101 1.13 -9.55 3.86
N LEU A 102 1.95 -8.58 3.47
CA LEU A 102 3.41 -8.73 3.33
C LEU A 102 4.23 -8.20 4.52
N GLY A 103 3.62 -7.40 5.39
CA GLY A 103 4.32 -6.56 6.35
C GLY A 103 4.86 -5.26 5.74
N PRO A 104 5.29 -4.30 6.58
CA PRO A 104 5.63 -2.94 6.13
C PRO A 104 6.97 -2.82 5.39
N ALA A 105 7.85 -3.82 5.48
CA ALA A 105 9.18 -3.78 4.86
C ALA A 105 9.17 -3.80 3.31
N ARG A 106 8.02 -3.99 2.66
CA ARG A 106 7.92 -4.25 1.20
C ARG A 106 7.20 -3.17 0.41
N LEU A 107 7.07 -1.96 0.97
CA LEU A 107 6.23 -0.91 0.40
C LEU A 107 6.86 -0.10 -0.73
N ASN A 108 8.19 -0.01 -0.81
CA ASN A 108 8.87 1.00 -1.63
C ASN A 108 8.49 0.93 -3.13
N GLY A 109 8.41 -0.27 -3.72
CA GLY A 109 8.07 -0.42 -5.14
C GLY A 109 6.64 0.04 -5.47
N PRO A 110 5.61 -0.54 -4.83
CA PRO A 110 4.22 -0.12 -5.01
C PRO A 110 3.93 1.34 -4.65
N LEU A 111 4.65 1.91 -3.67
CA LEU A 111 4.38 3.24 -3.13
C LEU A 111 4.44 4.33 -4.21
N THR A 112 5.38 4.26 -5.15
CA THR A 112 5.44 5.23 -6.26
C THR A 112 4.15 5.21 -7.10
N GLN A 113 3.63 4.00 -7.37
CA GLN A 113 2.40 3.82 -8.16
C GLN A 113 1.19 4.30 -7.34
N ALA A 114 1.13 3.93 -6.06
CA ALA A 114 0.08 4.35 -5.14
C ALA A 114 -0.01 5.88 -5.00
N LEU A 115 1.12 6.59 -4.99
CA LEU A 115 1.17 8.04 -4.87
C LEU A 115 0.76 8.76 -6.17
N THR A 116 1.23 8.27 -7.32
CA THR A 116 1.07 8.98 -8.60
C THR A 116 -0.19 8.59 -9.35
N ALA A 117 -0.65 7.33 -9.25
CA ALA A 117 -1.75 6.82 -10.07
C ALA A 117 -3.08 7.56 -9.93
N PRO A 118 -3.59 7.86 -8.72
CA PRO A 118 -4.85 8.57 -8.58
C PRO A 118 -4.84 9.95 -9.26
N VAL A 119 -3.71 10.66 -9.21
CA VAL A 119 -3.51 11.93 -9.91
C VAL A 119 -3.52 11.73 -11.42
N MET A 120 -2.84 10.69 -11.92
CA MET A 120 -2.84 10.40 -13.36
C MET A 120 -4.24 10.18 -13.91
N GLY A 121 -5.06 9.38 -13.22
CA GLY A 121 -6.45 9.17 -13.60
C GLY A 121 -7.28 10.44 -13.57
N ALA A 122 -7.13 11.24 -12.51
CA ALA A 122 -7.83 12.51 -12.40
C ALA A 122 -7.44 13.51 -13.50
N LEU A 123 -6.18 13.49 -13.94
CA LEU A 123 -5.67 14.30 -15.05
C LEU A 123 -6.21 13.80 -16.41
N GLU A 124 -6.25 12.49 -16.66
CA GLU A 124 -6.84 11.92 -17.89
C GLU A 124 -8.34 12.27 -17.97
N ARG A 125 -9.09 12.17 -16.86
CA ARG A 125 -10.50 12.60 -16.83
C ARG A 125 -10.67 14.08 -17.22
N ARG A 126 -9.74 14.94 -16.81
CA ARG A 126 -9.74 16.37 -17.14
C ARG A 126 -9.25 16.66 -18.56
N GLY A 127 -8.92 15.64 -19.35
CA GLY A 127 -8.38 15.81 -20.70
C GLY A 127 -6.95 16.38 -20.73
N VAL A 128 -6.22 16.34 -19.61
CA VAL A 128 -4.85 16.87 -19.55
C VAL A 128 -3.95 16.02 -20.43
N GLY A 129 -3.23 16.68 -21.35
CA GLY A 129 -2.34 16.02 -22.30
C GLY A 129 -1.14 15.31 -21.67
N ALA A 130 -0.39 14.60 -22.52
CA ALA A 130 0.75 13.77 -22.13
C ALA A 130 1.81 14.52 -21.30
N LEU A 131 2.05 15.80 -21.63
CA LEU A 131 3.07 16.62 -20.98
C LEU A 131 2.67 17.02 -19.55
N GLY A 132 1.42 17.42 -19.33
CA GLY A 132 0.94 17.71 -17.97
C GLY A 132 0.93 16.47 -17.09
N GLN A 133 0.57 15.33 -17.68
CA GLN A 133 0.70 14.02 -17.08
C GLN A 133 2.16 13.66 -16.74
N PHE A 134 3.09 13.93 -17.65
CA PHE A 134 4.53 13.74 -17.46
C PHE A 134 5.04 14.58 -16.31
N ALA A 135 4.74 15.87 -16.29
CA ALA A 135 5.19 16.78 -15.24
C ALA A 135 4.70 16.33 -13.84
N ALA A 136 3.43 15.98 -13.71
CA ALA A 136 2.87 15.53 -12.43
C ALA A 136 3.47 14.20 -11.95
N CYS A 137 3.60 13.21 -12.85
CA CYS A 137 4.17 11.91 -12.53
C CYS A 137 5.67 12.02 -12.21
N PHE A 138 6.41 12.80 -13.00
CA PHE A 138 7.82 13.09 -12.78
C PHE A 138 8.05 13.77 -11.44
N ALA A 139 7.27 14.81 -11.10
CA ALA A 139 7.38 15.50 -9.82
C ALA A 139 7.10 14.55 -8.63
N GLY A 140 6.04 13.75 -8.70
CA GLY A 140 5.72 12.77 -7.65
C GLY A 140 6.81 11.70 -7.50
N ARG A 141 7.36 11.21 -8.61
CA ARG A 141 8.45 10.23 -8.62
C ARG A 141 9.77 10.83 -8.11
N MET A 142 10.11 12.04 -8.52
CA MET A 142 11.31 12.75 -8.04
C MET A 142 11.22 12.99 -6.55
N LEU A 143 10.08 13.49 -6.05
CA LEU A 143 9.87 13.69 -4.62
C LEU A 143 10.07 12.37 -3.84
N HIS A 144 9.42 11.30 -4.29
CA HIS A 144 9.54 10.00 -3.63
C HIS A 144 10.97 9.45 -3.67
N ASN A 145 11.60 9.44 -4.85
CA ASN A 145 12.95 8.93 -5.02
C ASN A 145 13.97 9.75 -4.23
N THR A 146 13.84 11.08 -4.18
CA THR A 146 14.70 11.94 -3.36
C THR A 146 14.56 11.61 -1.88
N VAL A 147 13.33 11.46 -1.37
CA VAL A 147 13.11 11.08 0.03
C VAL A 147 13.65 9.68 0.33
N ALA A 148 13.43 8.71 -0.56
CA ALA A 148 13.92 7.35 -0.39
C ALA A 148 15.45 7.27 -0.43
N THR A 149 16.09 8.01 -1.33
CA THR A 149 17.56 8.12 -1.42
C THR A 149 18.13 8.84 -0.20
N ALA A 150 17.52 9.93 0.24
CA ALA A 150 17.94 10.62 1.47
C ALA A 150 17.83 9.69 2.68
N PHE A 151 16.72 8.95 2.81
CA PHE A 151 16.58 7.93 3.86
C PHE A 151 17.68 6.86 3.75
N PHE A 152 17.95 6.35 2.55
CA PHE A 152 19.01 5.37 2.35
C PHE A 152 20.39 5.91 2.76
N VAL A 153 20.76 7.12 2.32
CA VAL A 153 22.06 7.74 2.62
C VAL A 153 22.20 8.09 4.10
N PHE A 154 21.22 8.80 4.68
CA PHE A 154 21.36 9.33 6.03
C PHE A 154 20.98 8.31 7.11
N VAL A 155 20.01 7.43 6.84
CA VAL A 155 19.52 6.47 7.83
C VAL A 155 20.20 5.12 7.66
N LEU A 156 20.22 4.53 6.47
CA LEU A 156 20.75 3.17 6.29
C LEU A 156 22.27 3.15 6.16
N LEU A 157 22.83 4.07 5.38
CA LEU A 157 24.27 4.24 5.23
C LEU A 157 24.88 5.16 6.28
N GLY A 158 24.10 5.76 7.17
CA GLY A 158 24.61 6.54 8.30
C GLY A 158 25.47 7.74 7.93
N GLY A 159 25.27 8.35 6.75
CA GLY A 159 25.91 9.61 6.38
C GLY A 159 26.39 9.71 4.93
N LEU A 160 26.71 10.93 4.51
CA LEU A 160 27.18 11.22 3.16
C LEU A 160 28.59 10.69 2.91
N ASP A 161 29.46 10.67 3.92
CA ASP A 161 30.84 10.22 3.78
C ASP A 161 30.93 8.73 3.41
N ALA A 162 30.08 7.91 4.06
CA ALA A 162 29.93 6.49 3.74
C ALA A 162 29.46 6.26 2.30
N TYR A 163 28.52 7.08 1.85
CA TYR A 163 28.00 7.01 0.50
C TYR A 163 29.03 7.45 -0.55
N ALA A 164 29.72 8.56 -0.29
CA ALA A 164 30.76 9.10 -1.13
C ALA A 164 31.98 8.18 -1.21
N GLY A 165 32.37 7.55 -0.10
CA GLY A 165 33.43 6.54 -0.08
C GLY A 165 33.11 5.38 -1.02
N THR A 166 31.88 4.88 -0.99
CA THR A 166 31.49 3.77 -1.89
C THR A 166 31.47 4.18 -3.36
N TYR A 167 31.05 5.42 -3.65
CA TYR A 167 31.15 5.97 -5.01
C TYR A 167 32.60 6.06 -5.46
N ASN A 168 33.50 6.56 -4.61
CA ASN A 168 34.92 6.69 -4.93
C ASN A 168 35.55 5.31 -5.17
N GLU A 169 35.25 4.28 -4.39
CA GLU A 169 35.89 2.98 -4.63
C GLU A 169 35.33 2.26 -5.85
N THR A 170 34.11 2.61 -6.27
CA THR A 170 33.48 2.02 -7.46
C THR A 170 33.88 2.74 -8.75
N PHE A 171 34.07 4.06 -8.69
CA PHE A 171 34.21 4.92 -9.87
C PHE A 171 35.48 5.79 -9.87
N GLY A 172 36.26 5.82 -8.79
CA GLY A 172 37.42 6.70 -8.61
C GLY A 172 38.59 6.38 -9.54
N ASP A 173 38.70 5.14 -10.00
CA ASP A 173 39.71 4.72 -10.97
C ASP A 173 39.38 5.14 -12.41
N LEU A 174 38.16 5.62 -12.66
CA LEU A 174 37.80 6.18 -13.96
C LEU A 174 38.30 7.62 -14.05
N ALA A 175 39.39 7.83 -14.78
CA ALA A 175 40.08 9.12 -14.94
C ALA A 175 39.18 10.30 -15.39
N LEU A 176 37.96 10.04 -15.86
CA LEU A 176 37.00 11.03 -16.34
C LEU A 176 35.95 11.45 -15.30
N LEU A 177 35.82 10.72 -14.18
CA LEU A 177 34.79 11.00 -13.18
C LEU A 177 35.38 11.76 -11.98
N PRO A 178 34.77 12.89 -11.57
CA PRO A 178 35.19 13.59 -10.37
C PRO A 178 34.98 12.70 -9.14
N SER A 179 35.80 12.89 -8.11
CA SER A 179 35.73 12.17 -6.84
C SER A 179 35.18 13.04 -5.71
N GLY A 180 34.76 12.38 -4.62
CA GLY A 180 34.30 13.02 -3.39
C GLY A 180 32.78 13.25 -3.32
N PRO A 181 32.28 13.84 -2.21
CA PRO A 181 30.86 13.91 -1.90
C PRO A 181 30.02 14.65 -2.95
N ARG A 182 30.56 15.73 -3.53
CA ARG A 182 29.86 16.50 -4.58
C ARG A 182 29.67 15.67 -5.85
N ALA A 183 30.67 14.89 -6.24
CA ALA A 183 30.58 14.02 -7.41
C ALA A 183 29.58 12.89 -7.19
N ALA A 184 29.63 12.22 -6.03
CA ALA A 184 28.68 11.20 -5.65
C ALA A 184 27.23 11.73 -5.69
N LEU A 185 26.99 12.92 -5.11
CA LEU A 185 25.66 13.57 -5.16
C LEU A 185 25.24 13.96 -6.57
N ALA A 186 26.15 14.52 -7.38
CA ALA A 186 25.85 14.88 -8.76
C ALA A 186 25.49 13.64 -9.60
N PHE A 187 26.28 12.57 -9.50
CA PHE A 187 26.01 11.30 -10.16
C PHE A 187 24.66 10.72 -9.72
N THR A 188 24.37 10.78 -8.42
CA THR A 188 23.06 10.37 -7.87
C THR A 188 21.93 11.18 -8.45
N ALA A 189 22.05 12.52 -8.47
CA ALA A 189 21.04 13.40 -8.99
C ALA A 189 20.77 13.13 -10.48
N VAL A 190 21.82 13.00 -11.29
CA VAL A 190 21.72 12.65 -12.71
C VAL A 190 21.06 11.30 -12.91
N SER A 191 21.48 10.28 -12.14
CA SER A 191 20.93 8.92 -12.20
C SER A 191 19.45 8.90 -11.80
N LEU A 192 19.08 9.63 -10.74
CA LEU A 192 17.69 9.76 -10.29
C LEU A 192 16.82 10.47 -11.33
N VAL A 193 17.31 11.55 -11.94
CA VAL A 193 16.60 12.27 -13.01
C VAL A 193 16.44 11.38 -14.24
N GLY A 194 17.52 10.75 -14.71
CA GLY A 194 17.48 9.85 -15.87
C GLY A 194 16.51 8.69 -15.66
N TRP A 195 16.61 8.02 -14.51
CA TRP A 195 15.66 6.97 -14.12
C TRP A 195 14.23 7.49 -14.01
N ALA A 196 14.02 8.67 -13.41
CA ALA A 196 12.69 9.25 -13.26
C ALA A 196 12.06 9.60 -14.60
N ILE A 197 12.82 10.09 -15.57
CA ILE A 197 12.34 10.34 -16.94
C ILE A 197 11.89 9.03 -17.57
N VAL A 198 12.78 8.02 -17.65
CA VAL A 198 12.48 6.72 -18.29
C VAL A 198 11.27 6.05 -17.65
N ALA A 199 11.25 5.93 -16.32
CA ALA A 199 10.15 5.31 -15.60
C ALA A 199 8.83 6.07 -15.77
N THR A 200 8.88 7.40 -15.91
CA THR A 200 7.68 8.23 -16.13
C THR A 200 7.12 8.05 -17.54
N ILE A 201 7.97 7.98 -18.56
CA ILE A 201 7.55 7.67 -19.94
C ILE A 201 6.82 6.32 -19.95
N VAL A 202 7.45 5.29 -19.38
CA VAL A 202 6.86 3.94 -19.38
C VAL A 202 5.56 3.90 -18.60
N GLN A 203 5.51 4.52 -17.41
CA GLN A 203 4.29 4.55 -16.59
C GLN A 203 3.14 5.23 -17.33
N ILE A 204 3.36 6.39 -17.95
CA ILE A 204 2.31 7.12 -18.67
C ILE A 204 1.83 6.33 -19.88
N ALA A 205 2.76 5.73 -20.62
CA ALA A 205 2.41 4.88 -21.76
C ALA A 205 1.50 3.71 -21.33
N VAL A 206 1.84 3.02 -20.24
CA VAL A 206 1.04 1.90 -19.70
C VAL A 206 -0.29 2.40 -19.13
N TYR A 207 -0.31 3.51 -18.41
CA TYR A 207 -1.53 4.05 -17.80
C TYR A 207 -2.54 4.50 -18.84
N ARG A 208 -2.10 5.30 -19.82
CA ARG A 208 -2.97 5.76 -20.90
C ARG A 208 -3.48 4.59 -21.73
N ARG A 209 -2.62 3.60 -21.99
CA ARG A 209 -3.03 2.36 -22.66
C ARG A 209 -4.12 1.63 -21.87
N GLY A 210 -3.90 1.40 -20.58
CA GLY A 210 -4.83 0.67 -19.73
C GLY A 210 -6.16 1.40 -19.49
N MET A 211 -6.14 2.72 -19.31
CA MET A 211 -7.37 3.51 -19.13
C MET A 211 -8.20 3.59 -20.42
N ARG A 212 -7.57 3.73 -21.60
CA ARG A 212 -8.27 3.86 -22.89
C ARG A 212 -8.75 2.55 -23.47
N ARG A 213 -8.10 1.44 -23.11
CA ARG A 213 -8.44 0.09 -23.57
C ARG A 213 -8.98 -0.76 -22.42
N TRP A 214 -9.63 -0.12 -21.45
CA TRP A 214 -10.24 -0.84 -20.34
C TRP A 214 -11.36 -1.71 -20.90
N PRO A 215 -11.23 -3.05 -20.88
CA PRO A 215 -12.26 -3.93 -21.40
C PRO A 215 -13.58 -3.70 -20.66
N ASP A 216 -14.69 -3.73 -21.38
CA ASP A 216 -15.98 -3.93 -20.72
C ASP A 216 -15.96 -5.31 -20.07
N PRO A 217 -16.41 -5.43 -18.80
CA PRO A 217 -16.48 -6.71 -18.12
C PRO A 217 -17.57 -7.55 -18.80
N ALA A 218 -17.24 -8.20 -19.91
CA ALA A 218 -18.07 -9.24 -20.47
C ALA A 218 -18.24 -10.31 -19.40
N ALA A 219 -19.50 -10.62 -19.08
CA ALA A 219 -19.89 -11.72 -18.20
C ALA A 219 -19.25 -13.01 -18.72
N LYS A 220 -18.10 -13.38 -18.16
CA LYS A 220 -17.47 -14.67 -18.37
C LYS A 220 -17.68 -15.47 -17.11
N ASP A 221 -18.43 -16.56 -17.30
CA ASP A 221 -18.83 -17.67 -16.44
C ASP A 221 -18.45 -17.62 -14.96
N ASP A 222 -19.47 -17.92 -14.15
CA ASP A 222 -19.41 -18.14 -12.72
C ASP A 222 -18.34 -19.17 -12.38
N ILE A 223 -17.26 -18.68 -11.77
CA ILE A 223 -16.34 -19.55 -11.05
C ILE A 223 -17.07 -19.90 -9.74
N ASP A 224 -17.40 -21.19 -9.61
CA ASP A 224 -18.01 -21.84 -8.45
C ASP A 224 -17.43 -21.28 -7.13
N GLU A 225 -18.29 -20.56 -6.41
CA GLU A 225 -18.02 -19.90 -5.12
C GLU A 225 -18.11 -20.94 -4.00
N SER A 226 -17.24 -21.95 -4.05
CA SER A 226 -17.03 -22.91 -2.97
C SER A 226 -15.57 -22.84 -2.49
N ALA A 227 -15.10 -21.62 -2.20
CA ALA A 227 -13.87 -21.42 -1.43
C ALA A 227 -14.21 -21.46 0.05
N GLU A 228 -13.91 -22.61 0.68
CA GLU A 228 -13.92 -22.79 2.13
C GLU A 228 -13.46 -21.50 2.83
N SER A 229 -14.34 -20.96 3.66
CA SER A 229 -14.02 -19.97 4.68
C SER A 229 -13.03 -20.61 5.64
N GLY A 230 -11.76 -20.61 5.24
CA GLY A 230 -10.66 -21.03 6.10
C GLY A 230 -10.71 -20.17 7.35
N ASP A 231 -11.21 -20.76 8.42
CA ASP A 231 -11.26 -20.18 9.75
C ASP A 231 -9.83 -19.85 10.19
N LEU A 232 -9.42 -18.60 9.92
CA LEU A 232 -8.19 -18.02 10.43
C LEU A 232 -8.46 -17.08 11.62
N GLY A 233 -9.69 -17.13 12.17
CA GLY A 233 -10.21 -16.29 13.26
C GLY A 233 -9.58 -16.53 14.63
N GLY A 234 -8.38 -17.12 14.70
CA GLY A 234 -7.63 -17.21 15.95
C GLY A 234 -7.24 -15.82 16.44
N ARG A 235 -7.77 -15.40 17.59
CA ARG A 235 -7.29 -14.19 18.27
C ARG A 235 -5.81 -14.35 18.60
N GLY A 236 -4.98 -13.41 18.15
CA GLY A 236 -3.57 -13.33 18.55
C GLY A 236 -3.43 -13.21 20.08
N ARG A 237 -2.25 -13.57 20.61
CA ARG A 237 -2.03 -13.51 22.07
C ARG A 237 -2.03 -12.07 22.60
N PHE A 238 -1.60 -11.11 21.81
CA PHE A 238 -1.53 -9.70 22.19
C PHE A 238 -2.57 -8.87 21.46
N ASP A 239 -2.95 -7.73 22.04
CA ASP A 239 -3.74 -6.73 21.34
C ASP A 239 -2.92 -6.17 20.16
N PRO A 240 -3.45 -6.16 18.92
CA PRO A 240 -2.71 -5.69 17.75
C PRO A 240 -2.24 -4.24 17.87
N ARG A 241 -2.91 -3.40 18.68
CA ARG A 241 -2.47 -2.03 18.96
C ARG A 241 -1.19 -1.99 19.78
N ALA A 242 -1.07 -2.87 20.77
CA ALA A 242 0.13 -2.96 21.59
C ALA A 242 1.30 -3.48 20.77
N VAL A 243 1.06 -4.46 19.90
CA VAL A 243 2.07 -4.94 18.93
C VAL A 243 2.50 -3.81 18.00
N ALA A 244 1.55 -3.07 17.42
CA ALA A 244 1.86 -1.95 16.51
C ALA A 244 2.60 -0.81 17.22
N LEU A 245 2.21 -0.46 18.44
CA LEU A 245 2.87 0.57 19.24
C LEU A 245 4.28 0.14 19.65
N ALA A 246 4.46 -1.09 20.11
CA ALA A 246 5.77 -1.62 20.46
C ALA A 246 6.69 -1.70 19.24
N ALA A 247 6.18 -2.13 18.08
CA ALA A 247 6.92 -2.10 16.83
C ALA A 247 7.29 -0.68 16.41
N ALA A 248 6.39 0.30 16.57
CA ALA A 248 6.66 1.70 16.27
C ALA A 248 7.77 2.26 17.18
N VAL A 249 7.72 1.99 18.49
CA VAL A 249 8.78 2.37 19.44
C VAL A 249 10.12 1.78 19.02
N ALA A 250 10.18 0.45 18.81
CA ALA A 250 11.41 -0.21 18.40
C ALA A 250 11.95 0.35 17.06
N PHE A 251 11.07 0.62 16.09
CA PHE A 251 11.45 1.24 14.83
C PHE A 251 12.02 2.65 15.02
N THR A 252 11.38 3.48 15.84
CA THR A 252 11.87 4.82 16.16
C THR A 252 13.26 4.76 16.81
N LEU A 253 13.49 3.84 17.75
CA LEU A 253 14.80 3.65 18.38
C LEU A 253 15.87 3.23 17.36
N LEU A 254 15.55 2.24 16.51
CA LEU A 254 16.44 1.80 15.45
C LEU A 254 16.68 2.90 14.40
N VAL A 255 15.74 3.80 14.15
CA VAL A 255 15.96 4.96 13.27
C VAL A 255 16.81 6.04 13.95
N ALA A 256 16.67 6.22 15.26
CA ALA A 256 17.36 7.26 16.01
C ALA A 256 18.83 6.94 16.29
N SER A 257 19.22 5.67 16.44
CA SER A 257 20.59 5.32 16.85
C SER A 257 21.08 3.96 16.32
N THR A 258 22.40 3.86 16.17
CA THR A 258 23.16 2.64 15.80
C THR A 258 24.01 2.10 16.94
N ALA A 259 23.87 2.62 18.15
CA ALA A 259 24.69 2.23 19.30
C ALA A 259 24.56 0.72 19.55
N ALA A 260 25.70 0.00 19.63
CA ALA A 260 25.74 -1.43 19.89
C ALA A 260 24.86 -1.89 21.07
N PRO A 261 24.86 -1.23 22.25
CA PRO A 261 24.02 -1.67 23.36
C PRO A 261 22.51 -1.49 23.07
N LEU A 262 22.12 -0.45 22.33
CA LEU A 262 20.74 -0.26 21.89
C LEU A 262 20.31 -1.37 20.93
N LEU A 263 21.15 -1.70 19.93
CA LEU A 263 20.86 -2.77 18.96
C LEU A 263 20.72 -4.12 19.67
N ALA A 264 21.60 -4.42 20.63
CA ALA A 264 21.52 -5.62 21.44
C ALA A 264 20.23 -5.65 22.29
N GLY A 265 19.87 -4.53 22.92
CA GLY A 265 18.65 -4.39 23.71
C GLY A 265 17.38 -4.60 22.88
N VAL A 266 17.30 -3.97 21.69
CA VAL A 266 16.18 -4.17 20.76
C VAL A 266 16.14 -5.62 20.25
N GLY A 267 17.31 -6.22 19.95
CA GLY A 267 17.40 -7.62 19.56
C GLY A 267 16.90 -8.59 20.63
N ALA A 268 17.32 -8.38 21.89
CA ALA A 268 16.88 -9.19 23.03
C ALA A 268 15.37 -9.05 23.28
N TRP A 269 14.85 -7.81 23.26
CA TRP A 269 13.41 -7.56 23.35
C TRP A 269 12.65 -8.28 22.24
N LEU A 270 13.12 -8.16 21.00
CA LEU A 270 12.47 -8.77 19.84
C LEU A 270 12.46 -10.30 19.95
N PHE A 271 13.55 -10.91 20.41
CA PHE A 271 13.63 -12.35 20.67
C PHE A 271 12.58 -12.81 21.68
N VAL A 272 12.47 -12.12 22.83
CA VAL A 272 11.45 -12.41 23.85
C VAL A 272 10.04 -12.20 23.28
N ALA A 273 9.82 -11.12 22.53
CA ALA A 273 8.54 -10.82 21.91
C ALA A 273 8.12 -11.90 20.89
N TRP A 274 9.06 -12.51 20.17
CA TRP A 274 8.83 -13.66 19.28
C TRP A 274 8.41 -14.92 20.05
N LEU A 275 9.09 -15.24 21.15
CA LEU A 275 8.75 -16.40 21.99
C LEU A 275 7.36 -16.27 22.59
N LEU A 276 6.94 -15.05 22.96
CA LEU A 276 5.66 -14.82 23.61
C LEU A 276 4.49 -14.73 22.63
N SER A 277 4.67 -14.27 21.39
CA SER A 277 3.57 -13.84 20.50
C SER A 277 2.76 -14.95 19.83
N ARG A 278 3.23 -16.21 19.83
CA ARG A 278 2.64 -17.33 19.04
C ARG A 278 2.41 -16.90 17.56
N PRO A 279 3.50 -16.57 16.84
CA PRO A 279 3.45 -15.91 15.55
C PRO A 279 2.91 -16.79 14.42
N ASP A 280 2.30 -16.17 13.41
CA ASP A 280 2.08 -16.81 12.11
C ASP A 280 3.42 -17.09 11.42
N ARG A 281 3.73 -18.38 11.24
CA ARG A 281 5.02 -18.84 10.69
C ARG A 281 5.16 -18.57 9.19
N ARG A 282 4.07 -18.29 8.47
CA ARG A 282 4.11 -18.09 7.01
C ARG A 282 4.95 -16.89 6.59
N ALA A 283 5.02 -15.84 7.41
CA ALA A 283 5.78 -14.62 7.12
C ALA A 283 7.28 -14.74 7.49
N VAL A 284 7.67 -15.72 8.31
CA VAL A 284 9.00 -15.78 8.92
C VAL A 284 10.12 -16.03 7.90
N PRO A 285 10.04 -17.06 7.01
CA PRO A 285 11.15 -17.37 6.11
C PRO A 285 11.48 -16.20 5.18
N THR A 286 10.44 -15.56 4.63
CA THR A 286 10.59 -14.43 3.72
C THR A 286 11.06 -13.17 4.43
N GLY A 287 10.68 -12.98 5.69
CA GLY A 287 11.17 -11.87 6.52
C GLY A 287 12.65 -12.03 6.88
N VAL A 288 13.07 -13.23 7.28
CA VAL A 288 14.48 -13.55 7.58
C VAL A 288 15.35 -13.43 6.34
N ALA A 289 14.92 -13.98 5.20
CA ALA A 289 15.66 -13.85 3.94
C ALA A 289 15.86 -12.38 3.54
N LEU A 290 14.83 -11.54 3.71
CA LEU A 290 14.93 -10.10 3.44
C LEU A 290 15.85 -9.39 4.43
N ALA A 291 15.78 -9.76 5.72
CA ALA A 291 16.62 -9.19 6.75
C ALA A 291 18.11 -9.51 6.52
N LEU A 292 18.41 -10.74 6.09
CA LEU A 292 19.75 -11.18 5.68
C LEU A 292 20.21 -10.44 4.43
N LEU A 293 19.36 -10.31 3.41
CA LEU A 293 19.71 -9.59 2.18
C LEU A 293 20.01 -8.11 2.45
N ILE A 294 19.15 -7.42 3.20
CA ILE A 294 19.31 -6.00 3.49
C ILE A 294 20.46 -5.76 4.48
N GLY A 295 20.53 -6.56 5.56
CA GLY A 295 21.61 -6.46 6.54
C GLY A 295 22.97 -6.80 5.93
N GLY A 296 23.04 -7.89 5.16
CA GLY A 296 24.24 -8.30 4.43
C GLY A 296 24.64 -7.28 3.36
N GLY A 297 23.68 -6.75 2.59
CA GLY A 297 23.95 -5.68 1.61
C GLY A 297 24.50 -4.42 2.27
N SER A 298 23.95 -4.02 3.42
CA SER A 298 24.45 -2.87 4.20
C SER A 298 25.86 -3.11 4.75
N LEU A 299 26.17 -4.33 5.20
CA LEU A 299 27.50 -4.72 5.65
C LEU A 299 28.50 -4.68 4.49
N VAL A 300 28.20 -5.35 3.37
CA VAL A 300 29.06 -5.37 2.17
C VAL A 300 29.34 -3.96 1.68
N PHE A 301 28.30 -3.12 1.59
CA PHE A 301 28.46 -1.72 1.18
C PHE A 301 29.35 -0.93 2.14
N SER A 302 29.21 -1.15 3.45
CA SER A 302 30.07 -0.48 4.44
C SER A 302 31.52 -0.94 4.38
N LEU A 303 31.77 -2.22 4.07
CA LEU A 303 33.11 -2.75 3.87
C LEU A 303 33.76 -2.22 2.60
N VAL A 304 33.02 -2.21 1.49
CA VAL A 304 33.48 -1.64 0.20
C VAL A 304 33.76 -0.15 0.34
N GLY A 305 32.93 0.59 1.07
CA GLY A 305 33.15 2.02 1.35
C GLY A 305 34.25 2.33 2.37
N GLY A 306 35.03 1.34 2.82
CA GLY A 306 36.20 1.56 3.70
C GLY A 306 35.87 1.91 5.16
N LEU A 307 34.64 1.68 5.62
CA LEU A 307 34.18 2.13 6.95
C LEU A 307 34.55 1.18 8.10
N GLY A 308 35.16 0.05 7.76
CA GLY A 308 35.59 -0.97 8.71
C GLY A 308 34.48 -1.92 9.16
N LEU A 309 34.91 -3.05 9.73
CA LEU A 309 34.02 -4.15 10.11
C LEU A 309 33.04 -3.77 11.23
N ALA A 310 33.49 -3.01 12.23
CA ALA A 310 32.64 -2.64 13.38
C ALA A 310 31.44 -1.79 12.95
N VAL A 311 31.66 -0.76 12.13
CA VAL A 311 30.60 0.10 11.59
C VAL A 311 29.69 -0.69 10.65
N GLY A 312 30.28 -1.53 9.79
CA GLY A 312 29.52 -2.40 8.89
C GLY A 312 28.60 -3.36 9.64
N LEU A 313 29.07 -3.99 10.73
CA LEU A 313 28.26 -4.88 11.56
C LEU A 313 27.13 -4.14 12.26
N GLN A 314 27.38 -2.95 12.81
CA GLN A 314 26.34 -2.14 13.45
C GLN A 314 25.23 -1.76 12.47
N ARG A 315 25.59 -1.33 11.27
CA ARG A 315 24.62 -0.95 10.23
C ARG A 315 23.87 -2.14 9.66
N GLY A 316 24.58 -3.24 9.39
CA GLY A 316 23.98 -4.50 8.97
C GLY A 316 22.99 -5.03 10.00
N ALA A 317 23.36 -5.04 11.27
CA ALA A 317 22.51 -5.45 12.39
C ALA A 317 21.28 -4.55 12.52
N ARG A 318 21.45 -3.23 12.47
CA ARG A 318 20.34 -2.27 12.48
C ARG A 318 19.36 -2.51 11.34
N ALA A 319 19.84 -2.63 10.11
CA ALA A 319 19.00 -2.84 8.95
C ALA A 319 18.26 -4.19 9.02
N MET A 320 18.93 -5.23 9.51
CA MET A 320 18.31 -6.53 9.80
C MET A 320 17.20 -6.41 10.86
N LEU A 321 17.47 -5.74 11.99
CA LEU A 321 16.50 -5.54 13.06
C LEU A 321 15.27 -4.77 12.60
N ILE A 322 15.43 -3.73 11.77
CA ILE A 322 14.30 -2.98 11.19
C ILE A 322 13.36 -3.93 10.43
N VAL A 323 13.92 -4.83 9.61
CA VAL A 323 13.15 -5.81 8.84
C VAL A 323 12.53 -6.87 9.75
N LEU A 324 13.25 -7.32 10.78
CA LEU A 324 12.75 -8.33 11.72
C LEU A 324 11.63 -7.79 12.61
N VAL A 325 11.69 -6.52 13.06
CA VAL A 325 10.59 -5.86 13.77
C VAL A 325 9.35 -5.76 12.90
N ALA A 326 9.51 -5.37 11.63
CA ALA A 326 8.43 -5.35 10.65
C ALA A 326 7.81 -6.76 10.42
N THR A 327 8.66 -7.78 10.37
CA THR A 327 8.24 -9.18 10.21
C THR A 327 7.48 -9.65 11.45
N TRP A 328 7.96 -9.32 12.64
CA TRP A 328 7.29 -9.63 13.91
C TRP A 328 5.94 -8.94 14.02
N LEU A 329 5.85 -7.66 13.69
CA LEU A 329 4.59 -6.92 13.65
C LEU A 329 3.55 -7.66 12.80
N ARG A 330 3.93 -8.06 11.58
CA ARG A 330 3.06 -8.83 10.67
C ARG A 330 2.66 -10.18 11.24
N ALA A 331 3.58 -10.89 11.88
CA ALA A 331 3.33 -12.23 12.40
C ALA A 331 2.51 -12.22 13.71
N ALA A 332 2.69 -11.21 14.55
CA ALA A 332 2.05 -11.06 15.86
C ALA A 332 0.69 -10.35 15.79
N ALA A 333 0.57 -9.28 14.98
CA ALA A 333 -0.69 -8.55 14.82
C ALA A 333 -1.65 -9.25 13.85
N ARG A 334 -1.14 -10.08 12.92
CA ARG A 334 -1.87 -10.71 11.82
C ARG A 334 -2.50 -9.67 10.86
N SER A 335 -3.08 -10.12 9.75
CA SER A 335 -3.66 -9.24 8.73
C SER A 335 -4.84 -8.43 9.28
N ASP A 336 -5.78 -9.07 9.98
CA ASP A 336 -6.95 -8.41 10.55
C ASP A 336 -6.60 -7.38 11.63
N GLY A 337 -5.61 -7.69 12.48
CA GLY A 337 -5.14 -6.75 13.49
C GLY A 337 -4.47 -5.52 12.88
N ILE A 338 -3.70 -5.69 11.80
CA ILE A 338 -3.13 -4.56 11.05
C ILE A 338 -4.24 -3.70 10.43
N ARG A 339 -5.26 -4.33 9.81
CA ARG A 339 -6.41 -3.60 9.25
C ARG A 339 -7.15 -2.81 10.33
N GLU A 340 -7.37 -3.41 11.49
CA GLU A 340 -8.03 -2.75 12.64
C GLU A 340 -7.22 -1.55 13.16
N VAL A 341 -5.92 -1.73 13.37
CA VAL A 341 -5.03 -0.65 13.82
C VAL A 341 -5.01 0.47 12.78
N ALA A 342 -4.90 0.13 11.49
CA ALA A 342 -4.94 1.09 10.41
C ALA A 342 -6.28 1.84 10.38
N ARG A 343 -7.42 1.14 10.45
CA ARG A 343 -8.77 1.73 10.49
C ARG A 343 -8.89 2.75 11.62
N ARG A 344 -8.47 2.42 12.84
CA ARG A 344 -8.55 3.34 13.98
C ARG A 344 -7.59 4.52 13.86
N SER A 345 -6.38 4.28 13.36
CA SER A 345 -5.38 5.33 13.14
C SER A 345 -5.85 6.32 12.08
N LEU A 346 -6.38 5.81 10.97
CA LEU A 346 -7.06 6.58 9.94
C LEU A 346 -8.29 7.33 10.48
N GLY A 347 -9.05 6.72 11.38
CA GLY A 347 -10.15 7.37 12.08
C GLY A 347 -9.74 8.65 12.84
N ARG A 348 -8.46 8.81 13.22
CA ARG A 348 -7.93 10.04 13.82
C ARG A 348 -7.53 11.09 12.79
N LEU A 349 -7.32 10.69 11.53
CA LEU A 349 -6.90 11.53 10.42
C LEU A 349 -8.07 11.92 9.49
N ARG A 350 -9.31 11.91 9.99
CA ARG A 350 -10.54 12.22 9.23
C ARG A 350 -10.53 13.60 8.54
N ARG A 351 -9.65 14.51 8.96
CA ARG A 351 -9.47 15.82 8.31
C ARG A 351 -8.87 15.69 6.90
N ILE A 352 -8.18 14.59 6.58
CA ILE A 352 -7.64 14.33 5.24
C ILE A 352 -8.78 13.76 4.37
N PRO A 353 -9.14 14.39 3.24
CA PRO A 353 -10.33 14.02 2.48
C PRO A 353 -10.38 12.57 1.96
N SER A 354 -9.23 11.96 1.65
CA SER A 354 -9.11 10.59 1.15
C SER A 354 -9.25 9.52 2.23
N VAL A 355 -9.10 9.88 3.50
CA VAL A 355 -9.06 8.94 4.63
C VAL A 355 -10.42 8.29 4.91
N PRO A 356 -11.55 9.03 4.95
CA PRO A 356 -12.87 8.41 5.07
C PRO A 356 -13.18 7.42 3.95
N GLU A 357 -12.80 7.74 2.72
CA GLU A 357 -12.98 6.85 1.55
C GLU A 357 -12.14 5.59 1.69
N ALA A 358 -10.88 5.72 2.16
CA ALA A 358 -10.01 4.57 2.41
C ALA A 358 -10.60 3.62 3.45
N VAL A 359 -11.16 4.15 4.55
CA VAL A 359 -11.80 3.34 5.59
C VAL A 359 -12.99 2.56 5.04
N SER A 360 -13.88 3.22 4.29
CA SER A 360 -15.02 2.58 3.64
C SER A 360 -14.59 1.45 2.70
N ILE A 361 -13.59 1.71 1.86
CA ILE A 361 -13.06 0.72 0.93
C ILE A 361 -12.38 -0.44 1.69
N LEU A 362 -11.65 -0.16 2.77
CA LEU A 362 -10.97 -1.17 3.55
C LEU A 362 -11.94 -2.15 4.22
N ASP A 363 -13.12 -1.66 4.62
CA ASP A 363 -14.18 -2.49 5.20
C ASP A 363 -14.79 -3.47 4.18
N GLU A 364 -14.72 -3.16 2.89
CA GLU A 364 -15.16 -4.02 1.79
C GLU A 364 -14.09 -5.06 1.36
N LEU A 365 -12.80 -4.82 1.68
CA LEU A 365 -11.65 -5.63 1.21
C LEU A 365 -11.42 -6.97 1.95
N GLY A 366 -12.44 -7.51 2.61
CA GLY A 366 -12.34 -8.66 3.54
C GLY A 366 -12.01 -10.04 2.95
N ALA A 367 -11.82 -10.20 1.64
CA ALA A 367 -11.69 -11.52 1.02
C ALA A 367 -10.22 -12.01 0.91
N GLU A 368 -9.64 -12.52 2.00
CA GLU A 368 -8.38 -13.30 1.93
C GLU A 368 -8.55 -14.58 1.11
N ALA A 369 -9.77 -15.15 1.11
CA ALA A 369 -10.16 -16.31 0.33
C ALA A 369 -9.93 -16.12 -1.18
N ARG A 370 -9.98 -14.88 -1.68
CA ARG A 370 -9.82 -14.57 -3.11
C ARG A 370 -8.36 -14.53 -3.57
N LEU A 371 -7.40 -14.38 -2.66
CA LEU A 371 -5.97 -14.24 -3.00
C LEU A 371 -5.44 -15.37 -3.90
N ALA A 372 -5.69 -16.62 -3.50
CA ALA A 372 -5.17 -17.78 -4.21
C ALA A 372 -5.86 -17.99 -5.57
N PRO A 373 -7.21 -17.94 -5.68
CA PRO A 373 -7.91 -17.91 -6.97
C PRO A 373 -7.41 -16.81 -7.92
N SER A 374 -7.33 -15.55 -7.46
CA SER A 374 -6.90 -14.43 -8.30
C SER A 374 -5.45 -14.57 -8.77
N GLY A 375 -4.57 -15.10 -7.90
CA GLY A 375 -3.18 -15.39 -8.24
C GLY A 375 -3.06 -16.50 -9.30
N ARG A 376 -3.87 -17.57 -9.21
CA ARG A 376 -3.93 -18.61 -10.23
C ARG A 376 -4.45 -18.07 -11.56
N ALA A 377 -5.48 -17.23 -11.53
CA ALA A 377 -6.01 -16.56 -12.72
C ALA A 377 -4.96 -15.67 -13.40
N LEU A 378 -4.23 -14.85 -12.62
CA LEU A 378 -3.11 -14.05 -13.14
C LEU A 378 -2.04 -14.93 -13.79
N LEU A 379 -1.67 -16.04 -13.15
CA LEU A 379 -0.66 -16.96 -13.69
C LEU A 379 -1.14 -17.62 -14.99
N ALA A 380 -2.42 -17.96 -15.10
CA ALA A 380 -3.01 -18.50 -16.32
C ALA A 380 -2.94 -17.50 -17.48
N GLU A 381 -3.31 -16.24 -17.24
CA GLU A 381 -3.22 -15.14 -18.22
C GLU A 381 -1.77 -14.87 -18.65
N LEU A 382 -0.83 -14.90 -17.71
CA LEU A 382 0.60 -14.73 -18.02
C LEU A 382 1.18 -15.89 -18.82
N ARG A 383 0.71 -17.13 -18.59
CA ARG A 383 1.15 -18.33 -19.33
C ARG A 383 0.60 -18.37 -20.75
N SER A 384 -0.62 -17.87 -20.96
CA SER A 384 -1.24 -17.80 -22.29
C SER A 384 -0.70 -16.64 -23.13
N ALA A 385 -0.16 -15.60 -22.50
CA ALA A 385 0.43 -14.46 -23.20
C ALA A 385 1.67 -14.84 -24.03
N ARG A 386 1.77 -14.25 -25.22
CA ARG A 386 3.02 -14.32 -26.01
C ARG A 386 4.17 -13.71 -25.20
N LYS A 387 5.37 -14.27 -25.31
CA LYS A 387 6.62 -13.80 -24.68
C LYS A 387 7.14 -12.47 -25.28
N ARG A 388 6.28 -11.45 -25.39
CA ARG A 388 6.59 -10.10 -25.84
C ARG A 388 6.16 -9.11 -24.75
N PRO A 389 6.96 -8.08 -24.41
CA PRO A 389 6.65 -7.18 -23.30
C PRO A 389 5.25 -6.55 -23.38
N VAL A 390 4.84 -6.09 -24.55
CA VAL A 390 3.51 -5.47 -24.77
C VAL A 390 2.39 -6.49 -24.56
N ALA A 391 2.55 -7.72 -25.03
CA ALA A 391 1.54 -8.77 -24.86
C ALA A 391 1.39 -9.18 -23.39
N MET A 392 2.50 -9.22 -22.64
CA MET A 392 2.46 -9.43 -21.19
C MET A 392 1.74 -8.29 -20.47
N VAL A 393 2.03 -7.04 -20.83
CA VAL A 393 1.32 -5.87 -20.28
C VAL A 393 -0.17 -5.98 -20.57
N ASP A 394 -0.56 -6.28 -21.82
CA ASP A 394 -1.97 -6.41 -22.20
C ASP A 394 -2.68 -7.53 -21.43
N ALA A 395 -2.04 -8.69 -21.26
CA ALA A 395 -2.59 -9.81 -20.50
C ALA A 395 -2.81 -9.43 -19.02
N VAL A 396 -1.82 -8.78 -18.38
CA VAL A 396 -1.98 -8.33 -16.99
C VAL A 396 -3.04 -7.25 -16.88
N LEU A 397 -3.16 -6.32 -17.84
CA LEU A 397 -4.21 -5.30 -17.84
C LEU A 397 -5.61 -5.90 -18.04
N GLY A 398 -5.73 -6.91 -18.91
CA GLY A 398 -6.97 -7.68 -19.10
C GLY A 398 -7.37 -8.41 -17.82
N TRP A 399 -6.41 -9.06 -17.15
CA TRP A 399 -6.62 -9.66 -15.83
C TRP A 399 -7.07 -8.62 -14.81
N VAL A 400 -6.38 -7.47 -14.72
CA VAL A 400 -6.70 -6.40 -13.77
C VAL A 400 -8.15 -5.94 -13.95
N ALA A 401 -8.57 -5.69 -15.19
CA ALA A 401 -9.92 -5.25 -15.49
C ALA A 401 -10.96 -6.31 -15.14
N GLY A 402 -10.77 -7.55 -15.59
CA GLY A 402 -11.68 -8.66 -15.30
C GLY A 402 -11.79 -8.96 -13.80
N GLU A 403 -10.66 -9.00 -13.10
CA GLU A 403 -10.63 -9.29 -11.67
C GLU A 403 -11.28 -8.20 -10.83
N SER A 404 -11.11 -6.93 -11.22
CA SER A 404 -11.76 -5.80 -10.56
C SER A 404 -13.28 -5.82 -10.74
N GLY A 405 -13.78 -6.19 -11.92
CA GLY A 405 -15.22 -6.26 -12.21
C GLY A 405 -15.90 -7.50 -11.62
N ARG A 406 -15.15 -8.58 -11.36
CA ARG A 406 -15.68 -9.75 -10.65
C ARG A 406 -15.67 -9.59 -9.13
N PHE A 407 -14.98 -8.57 -8.60
CA PHE A 407 -14.88 -8.40 -7.15
C PHE A 407 -16.26 -8.15 -6.56
N ARG A 408 -16.55 -8.86 -5.47
CA ARG A 408 -17.75 -8.67 -4.65
C ARG A 408 -17.25 -8.26 -3.28
N ALA A 409 -17.73 -7.11 -2.80
CA ALA A 409 -17.39 -6.62 -1.47
C ALA A 409 -17.76 -7.69 -0.43
N GLY A 410 -16.83 -7.99 0.47
CA GLY A 410 -17.09 -8.94 1.55
C GLY A 410 -18.06 -8.37 2.58
N LEU A 411 -18.68 -9.25 3.37
CA LEU A 411 -19.42 -8.82 4.56
C LEU A 411 -18.49 -8.08 5.53
N ILE A 412 -18.94 -6.94 6.05
CA ILE A 412 -18.17 -6.13 7.00
C ILE A 412 -17.92 -6.99 8.25
N PRO A 413 -16.66 -7.32 8.57
CA PRO A 413 -16.39 -8.11 9.76
C PRO A 413 -16.79 -7.32 11.01
N PRO A 414 -17.38 -7.97 12.03
CA PRO A 414 -17.75 -7.29 13.26
C PRO A 414 -16.50 -6.67 13.92
N PRO A 415 -16.62 -5.46 14.51
CA PRO A 415 -15.49 -4.77 15.09
C PRO A 415 -14.82 -5.63 16.17
N ALA A 416 -13.50 -5.76 16.09
CA ALA A 416 -12.75 -6.53 17.07
C ALA A 416 -12.91 -5.89 18.46
N ARG A 417 -13.44 -6.68 19.42
CA ARG A 417 -13.44 -6.31 20.84
C ARG A 417 -12.01 -6.34 21.36
N LEU A 418 -11.40 -5.16 21.47
CA LEU A 418 -10.05 -4.97 21.99
C LEU A 418 -10.11 -4.75 23.50
N ARG A 419 -9.45 -5.63 24.26
CA ARG A 419 -9.26 -5.50 25.71
C ARG A 419 -7.78 -5.41 25.98
N VAL A 420 -7.32 -4.24 26.41
CA VAL A 420 -5.93 -4.04 26.86
C VAL A 420 -5.75 -4.86 28.14
N ALA A 421 -4.86 -5.84 28.09
CA ALA A 421 -4.45 -6.61 29.25
C ALA A 421 -3.09 -6.10 29.78
N ALA A 422 -2.77 -6.42 31.04
CA ALA A 422 -1.48 -6.05 31.65
C ALA A 422 -0.27 -6.50 30.81
N ARG A 423 -0.37 -7.66 30.16
CA ARG A 423 0.65 -8.18 29.23
C ARG A 423 0.91 -7.27 28.02
N ASP A 424 -0.10 -6.55 27.55
CA ASP A 424 0.02 -5.64 26.40
C ASP A 424 0.77 -4.37 26.80
N VAL A 425 0.52 -3.86 28.00
CA VAL A 425 1.27 -2.75 28.60
C VAL A 425 2.73 -3.16 28.83
N ALA A 426 2.96 -4.35 29.38
CA ALA A 426 4.30 -4.88 29.60
C ALA A 426 5.09 -5.02 28.29
N LEU A 427 4.46 -5.48 27.20
CA LEU A 427 5.09 -5.59 25.89
C LEU A 427 5.59 -4.22 25.38
N VAL A 428 4.75 -3.18 25.49
CA VAL A 428 5.09 -1.82 25.05
C VAL A 428 6.18 -1.21 25.94
N ALA A 429 6.05 -1.33 27.27
CA ALA A 429 7.05 -0.83 28.20
C ALA A 429 8.42 -1.50 27.96
N ALA A 430 8.44 -2.81 27.75
CA ALA A 430 9.65 -3.55 27.43
C ALA A 430 10.28 -3.12 26.08
N ALA A 431 9.48 -2.67 25.11
CA ALA A 431 10.00 -2.16 23.83
C ALA A 431 10.73 -0.81 23.99
N ALA A 432 10.41 -0.04 25.03
CA ALA A 432 11.08 1.22 25.36
C ALA A 432 12.32 1.02 26.26
N ALA A 433 12.44 -0.12 26.95
CA ALA A 433 13.57 -0.43 27.84
C ALA A 433 14.96 -0.26 27.21
N PRO A 434 15.19 -0.57 25.90
CA PRO A 434 16.48 -0.31 25.27
C PRO A 434 16.95 1.16 25.31
N VAL A 435 16.06 2.13 25.53
CA VAL A 435 16.46 3.54 25.73
C VAL A 435 17.38 3.70 26.94
N LEU A 436 17.18 2.89 27.99
CA LEU A 436 18.00 2.98 29.21
C LEU A 436 19.48 2.70 28.92
N THR A 437 19.79 1.90 27.89
CA THR A 437 21.18 1.64 27.51
C THR A 437 21.88 2.85 26.91
N LEU A 438 21.13 3.85 26.43
CA LEU A 438 21.67 5.13 25.94
C LEU A 438 21.91 6.13 27.08
N LEU A 439 21.33 5.91 28.26
CA LEU A 439 21.51 6.78 29.43
C LEU A 439 22.68 6.33 30.31
N LEU A 440 23.10 5.07 30.18
CA LEU A 440 24.11 4.42 31.02
C LEU A 440 25.50 4.34 30.38
N GLY A 441 25.64 4.70 29.11
CA GLY A 441 26.90 4.73 28.38
C GLY A 441 27.08 6.06 27.70
#